data_AF-A0A1H0EPF1-F1
#
_entry.id   AF-A0A1H0EPF1-F1
#
_cell.length_a   1.000
_cell.length_b   1.000
_cell.length_c   1.000
_cell.angle_alpha   90.00
_cell.angle_beta   90.00
_cell.angle_gamma   90.00
#
_symmetry.space_group_name_H-M   'P 1'
#
loop_
_entity.id
_entity.type
_entity.pdbx_description
1 polymer ?
#
loop_
_entity_poly.entity_id
_entity_poly.type
_entity_poly.pdbx_seq_one_letter_code
_entity_poly.pdbx_strand_id
1 'polypeptide(L)' 'MGKKICWALIVITVAINVVMLQWTIESYLGHEFENVFQYTMIAVITSIAAIIFFIQWRRFEYSEDN' A
#
# COMPACT_ATOMS: atom_id res chain seq x y z
N MET A 1 18.47 -9.11 -7.71
CA MET A 1 18.26 -8.28 -6.50
C MET A 1 16.93 -7.50 -6.49
N GLY A 2 16.43 -7.02 -7.64
CA GLY A 2 15.16 -6.26 -7.70
C GLY A 2 13.93 -6.99 -7.15
N LYS A 3 13.88 -8.32 -7.30
CA LYS A 3 12.79 -9.18 -6.81
C LYS A 3 12.59 -9.11 -5.29
N LYS A 4 13.67 -9.16 -4.51
CA LYS A 4 13.64 -9.05 -3.03
C LYS A 4 13.23 -7.65 -2.58
N ILE A 5 13.66 -6.62 -3.32
CA ILE A 5 13.32 -5.21 -3.03
C ILE A 5 11.83 -4.96 -3.32
N CYS A 6 11.29 -5.42 -4.45
CA CYS A 6 9.86 -5.30 -4.73
C CYS A 6 9.00 -6.01 -3.68
N TRP A 7 9.42 -7.21 -3.23
CA TRP A 7 8.68 -7.93 -2.20
C TRP A 7 8.71 -7.20 -0.85
N ALA A 8 9.87 -6.66 -0.45
CA ALA A 8 9.99 -5.82 0.75
C ALA A 8 9.12 -4.56 0.65
N LEU A 9 9.09 -3.89 -0.51
CA LEU A 9 8.25 -2.72 -0.76
C LEU A 9 6.75 -3.05 -0.64
N ILE A 10 6.31 -4.19 -1.17
CA ILE A 10 4.92 -4.64 -1.03
C ILE A 10 4.56 -4.82 0.45
N VAL A 11 5.39 -5.52 1.22
CA VAL A 11 5.16 -5.74 2.66
C VAL A 11 5.09 -4.42 3.43
N ILE A 12 6.03 -3.50 3.17
CA ILE A 12 6.06 -2.18 3.80
C ILE A 12 4.79 -1.39 3.44
N THR A 13 4.39 -1.41 2.17
CA THR A 13 3.21 -0.66 1.70
C THR A 13 1.93 -1.20 2.34
N VAL A 14 1.82 -2.53 2.48
CA VAL A 14 0.68 -3.16 3.19
C VAL A 14 0.66 -2.77 4.67
N ALA A 15 1.81 -2.77 5.35
CA ALA A 15 1.88 -2.35 6.76
C ALA A 15 1.43 -0.90 6.96
N ILE A 16 1.87 0.01 6.09
CA ILE A 16 1.42 1.41 6.09
C ILE A 16 -0.09 1.51 5.87
N ASN A 17 -0.64 0.69 4.96
CA ASN A 17 -2.07 0.68 4.66
C ASN A 17 -2.91 0.24 5.88
N VAL A 18 -2.44 -0.76 6.64
CA VAL A 18 -3.08 -1.20 7.89
C VAL A 18 -3.09 -0.10 8.95
N VAL A 19 -1.97 0.62 9.11
CA VAL A 19 -1.89 1.75 10.06
C VAL A 19 -2.82 2.89 9.64
N MET A 20 -2.86 3.23 8.35
CA MET A 20 -3.78 4.24 7.84
C MET A 20 -5.25 3.85 8.03
N LEU A 21 -5.59 2.57 7.88
CA LEU A 21 -6.93 2.07 8.15
C LEU A 21 -7.30 2.23 9.63
N GLN A 22 -6.38 1.92 10.54
CA GLN A 22 -6.60 2.10 11.97
C GLN A 22 -6.90 3.57 12.31
N TRP A 23 -6.09 4.50 11.80
CA TRP A 23 -6.32 5.94 12.02
C TRP A 23 -7.60 6.43 11.35
N THR A 24 -8.00 5.86 10.22
CA THR A 24 -9.27 6.18 9.56
C THR A 24 -10.45 5.80 10.47
N ILE A 25 -10.40 4.62 11.11
CA ILE A 25 -11.43 4.17 12.05
C ILE A 25 -11.45 5.06 13.29
N GLU A 26 -10.28 5.40 13.83
CA GLU A 26 -10.15 6.27 15.00
C GLU A 26 -10.73 7.66 14.73
N SER A 27 -10.37 8.29 13.60
CA SER A 27 -10.93 9.57 13.18
C SER A 27 -12.43 9.51 12.93
N TYR A 28 -12.95 8.39 12.38
CA TYR A 28 -14.38 8.23 12.16
C TYR A 28 -15.14 8.16 13.49
N LEU A 29 -14.64 7.39 14.45
CA LEU A 29 -15.22 7.29 15.78
C LEU A 29 -15.06 8.60 16.59
N GLY A 30 -13.97 9.34 16.35
CA GLY A 30 -13.74 10.68 16.91
C GLY A 30 -14.56 11.80 16.26
N HIS A 31 -15.39 11.48 15.25
CA HIS A 31 -16.15 12.46 14.45
C HIS A 31 -15.26 13.49 13.71
N GLU A 32 -13.98 13.17 13.49
CA GLU A 32 -13.02 13.98 12.76
C GLU A 32 -13.04 13.63 11.26
N PHE A 33 -14.15 13.92 10.60
CA PHE A 33 -14.39 13.50 9.21
C PHE A 33 -13.37 14.05 8.18
N GLU A 34 -12.75 15.19 8.47
CA GLU A 34 -11.68 15.73 7.63
C GLU A 34 -10.44 14.83 7.63
N ASN A 35 -10.06 14.30 8.79
CA ASN A 35 -8.95 13.35 8.94
C ASN A 35 -9.29 12.01 8.28
N VAL A 36 -10.55 11.55 8.38
CA VAL A 36 -11.03 10.33 7.70
C VAL A 36 -10.80 10.43 6.19
N PHE A 37 -11.17 11.57 5.58
CA PHE A 37 -11.02 11.76 4.14
C PHE A 37 -9.55 11.77 3.71
N GLN A 38 -8.69 12.46 4.47
CA GLN A 38 -7.26 12.52 4.20
C GLN A 38 -6.60 11.13 4.30
N TYR A 39 -6.84 10.39 5.38
CA TYR A 39 -6.28 9.04 5.56
C TYR A 39 -6.80 8.06 4.51
N THR A 40 -8.08 8.15 4.15
CA THR A 40 -8.65 7.33 3.07
C THR A 40 -7.98 7.63 1.72
N MET A 41 -7.75 8.90 1.37
CA MET A 41 -7.04 9.25 0.14
C MET A 41 -5.62 8.68 0.11
N ILE A 42 -4.87 8.79 1.21
CA ILE A 42 -3.51 8.25 1.30
C ILE A 42 -3.53 6.71 1.21
N ALA A 43 -4.50 6.05 1.86
CA ALA A 43 -4.68 4.60 1.77
C ALA A 43 -4.98 4.13 0.34
N VAL A 44 -5.79 4.87 -0.42
CA VAL A 44 -6.08 4.56 -1.83
C VAL A 44 -4.81 4.70 -2.69
N ILE A 45 -4.08 5.80 -2.55
CA ILE A 45 -2.85 6.04 -3.32
C ILE A 45 -1.80 4.95 -3.04
N THR A 46 -1.61 4.60 -1.76
CA THR A 46 -0.66 3.56 -1.36
C THR A 46 -1.08 2.17 -1.84
N SER A 47 -2.39 1.85 -1.84
CA SER A 47 -2.90 0.62 -2.43
C SER A 47 -2.64 0.52 -3.94
N ILE A 48 -2.81 1.61 -4.68
CA ILE A 48 -2.48 1.65 -6.11
C ILE A 48 -0.98 1.42 -6.32
N ALA A 49 -0.13 2.06 -5.52
CA ALA A 49 1.32 1.86 -5.59
C ALA A 49 1.71 0.39 -5.29
N ALA A 50 1.09 -0.25 -4.31
CA ALA A 50 1.30 -1.66 -4.00
C ALA A 50 0.94 -2.57 -5.20
N ILE A 51 -0.16 -2.29 -5.89
CA ILE A 51 -0.57 -3.03 -7.10
C ILE A 51 0.47 -2.86 -8.20
N ILE A 52 0.99 -1.65 -8.41
CA ILE A 52 2.03 -1.40 -9.42
C ILE A 52 3.30 -2.19 -9.08
N PHE A 53 3.76 -2.15 -7.82
CA PHE A 53 4.91 -2.94 -7.37
C PHE A 53 4.70 -4.44 -7.54
N PHE A 54 3.48 -4.94 -7.29
CA PHE A 54 3.11 -6.34 -7.51
C PHE A 54 3.18 -6.73 -8.99
N ILE A 55 2.64 -5.90 -9.88
CA ILE A 55 2.72 -6.13 -11.33
C ILE A 55 4.18 -6.11 -11.79
N GLN A 56 4.98 -5.16 -11.29
CA GLN A 56 6.39 -5.05 -11.63
C GLN A 56 7.20 -6.25 -11.14
N TRP A 57 6.95 -6.72 -9.91
CA TRP A 57 7.52 -7.96 -9.39
C TRP A 57 7.17 -9.16 -10.27
N ARG A 58 5.89 -9.30 -10.66
CA ARG A 58 5.44 -10.39 -11.54
C ARG A 58 6.11 -10.34 -12.92
N ARG A 59 6.36 -9.15 -13.47
CA ARG A 59 7.11 -8.99 -14.72
C ARG A 59 8.56 -9.44 -14.57
N PHE A 60 9.24 -9.05 -13.48
CA PHE A 60 10.60 -9.50 -13.21
C PHE A 60 10.68 -11.02 -13.05
N GLU A 61 9.70 -11.64 -12.38
CA GLU A 61 9.61 -13.09 -12.22
C GLU A 61 9.55 -13.82 -13.59
N TYR A 62 8.67 -13.38 -14.49
CA TYR A 62 8.45 -14.03 -15.79
C TYR A 62 9.46 -13.65 -16.88
N SER A 63 10.25 -12.58 -16.69
CA SER A 63 11.31 -12.19 -17.63
C SER A 63 12.67 -12.83 -17.32
N GLU A 64 12.88 -13.36 -16.11
CA GLU A 64 14.09 -14.14 -15.77
C GLU A 64 13.99 -15.62 -16.23
N ASP A 65 12.84 -16.06 -16.75
CA ASP A 65 12.54 -17.47 -17.10
C ASP A 65 12.48 -17.73 -18.64
N ASN A 66 12.98 -16.80 -19.46
CA ASN A 66 13.24 -16.95 -20.91
C ASN A 66 14.71 -16.63 -21.22
#